data_AF-A0A844CFE4-F1
#
_entry.id   AF-A0A844CFE4-F1
#
_cell.length_a   1.000
_cell.length_b   1.000
_cell.length_c   1.000
_cell.angle_alpha   90.00
_cell.angle_beta   90.00
_cell.angle_gamma   90.00
#
_symmetry.space_group_name_H-M   'P 1'
#
loop_
_entity.id
_entity.type
_entity.pdbx_description
1 polymer ?
#
loop_
_entity_poly.entity_id
_entity_poly.type
_entity_poly.pdbx_seq_one_letter_code
_entity_poly.pdbx_strand_id
1 'polypeptide(L)'
;MFKKIYFILTLITLSSMFCLTSAYAAEDNYAILMNDKGEGYQVIINQDNIFRTSSEDGSLSQTVTVDLSNDNLIPLSAGKYETAWDSTGGIFARTDINLDTKSFQGLTLYRVNSVSGYWTFYDSSLTVSNPYLLIKTVGPSDVGAANEQVVYYPSNNFTRYSGFSKYALPSSYSSIGAYFSLSISRSGTNWTLSLPNYY
;
A
#
# COMPACT_ATOMS: atom_id res chain seq x y z
N MET A 1 -19.14 4.29 72.79
CA MET A 1 -18.33 3.15 72.30
C MET A 1 -19.13 2.43 71.22
N PHE A 2 -19.18 2.98 70.00
CA PHE A 2 -20.03 2.47 68.91
C PHE A 2 -19.25 1.53 68.00
N LYS A 3 -19.64 0.24 67.97
CA LYS A 3 -19.04 -0.78 67.12
C LYS A 3 -19.92 -1.05 65.89
N LYS A 4 -19.35 -0.68 64.74
CA LYS A 4 -19.38 -1.34 63.41
C LYS A 4 -20.73 -1.62 62.74
N ILE A 5 -21.06 -0.74 61.81
CA ILE A 5 -21.90 -1.00 60.63
C ILE A 5 -21.13 -1.94 59.68
N TYR A 6 -21.75 -3.04 59.27
CA TYR A 6 -21.21 -3.92 58.23
C TYR A 6 -21.52 -3.33 56.86
N PHE A 7 -20.49 -2.79 56.20
CA PHE A 7 -20.56 -2.35 54.81
C PHE A 7 -20.24 -3.57 53.93
N ILE A 8 -21.23 -4.09 53.20
CA ILE A 8 -21.02 -5.14 52.21
C ILE A 8 -20.36 -4.50 50.99
N LEU A 9 -19.04 -4.64 50.89
CA LEU A 9 -18.26 -4.22 49.74
C LEU A 9 -18.42 -5.29 48.65
N THR A 10 -19.26 -5.04 47.66
CA THR A 10 -19.40 -5.91 46.49
C THR A 10 -18.19 -5.65 45.59
N LEU A 11 -17.24 -6.58 45.59
CA LEU A 11 -16.03 -6.54 44.78
C LEU A 11 -16.41 -6.87 43.33
N ILE A 12 -16.70 -5.86 42.52
CA ILE A 12 -16.84 -6.01 41.07
C ILE A 12 -15.42 -6.09 40.50
N THR A 13 -14.99 -7.31 40.16
CA THR A 13 -13.80 -7.55 39.36
C THR A 13 -14.04 -7.02 37.94
N LEU A 14 -13.69 -5.76 37.73
CA LEU A 14 -13.60 -5.16 36.41
C LEU A 14 -12.31 -5.69 35.75
N SER A 15 -12.39 -6.87 35.15
CA SER A 15 -11.40 -7.32 34.16
C SER A 15 -11.55 -6.43 32.93
N SER A 16 -10.97 -5.22 32.99
CA SER A 16 -10.74 -4.41 31.82
C SER A 16 -9.73 -5.16 30.97
N MET A 17 -10.24 -5.92 30.00
CA MET A 17 -9.49 -6.26 28.81
C MET A 17 -8.98 -4.95 28.24
N PHE A 18 -7.71 -4.65 28.51
CA PHE A 18 -6.95 -3.76 27.64
C PHE A 18 -6.88 -4.48 26.31
N CYS A 19 -7.91 -4.28 25.49
CA CYS A 19 -7.78 -4.40 24.06
C CYS A 19 -6.74 -3.34 23.70
N LEU A 20 -5.48 -3.77 23.63
CA LEU A 20 -4.46 -3.05 22.87
C LEU A 20 -5.01 -3.01 21.45
N THR A 21 -5.82 -2.01 21.15
CA THR A 21 -6.04 -1.60 19.77
C THR A 21 -4.67 -1.17 19.31
N SER A 22 -3.97 -2.07 18.61
CA SER A 22 -2.80 -1.73 17.83
C SER A 22 -3.20 -0.52 17.01
N ALA A 23 -2.65 0.64 17.36
CA ALA A 23 -2.68 1.81 16.52
C ALA A 23 -1.90 1.41 15.27
N TYR A 24 -2.62 0.86 14.28
CA TYR A 24 -2.11 0.77 12.94
C TYR A 24 -1.87 2.22 12.54
N ALA A 25 -0.61 2.60 12.38
CA ALA A 25 -0.29 3.77 11.58
C ALA A 25 -1.00 3.52 10.25
N ALA A 26 -1.99 4.34 9.93
CA ALA A 26 -2.46 4.41 8.56
C ALA A 26 -1.22 4.83 7.76
N GLU A 27 -0.54 3.88 7.12
CA GLU A 27 0.44 4.23 6.12
C GLU A 27 -0.35 5.03 5.09
N ASP A 28 -0.06 6.33 5.00
CA ASP A 28 -0.59 7.18 3.95
C ASP A 28 -0.19 6.52 2.64
N ASN A 29 -1.14 5.84 1.99
CA ASN A 29 -0.91 5.34 0.66
C ASN A 29 -0.90 6.58 -0.21
N TYR A 30 0.24 6.85 -0.82
CA TYR A 30 0.42 7.98 -1.72
C TYR A 30 0.99 7.45 -3.04
N ALA A 31 0.60 8.09 -4.14
CA ALA A 31 1.38 7.97 -5.36
C ALA A 31 2.39 9.12 -5.39
N ILE A 32 3.56 8.87 -5.97
CA ILE A 32 4.52 9.95 -6.27
C ILE A 32 4.59 10.10 -7.77
N LEU A 33 4.40 11.32 -8.26
CA LEU A 33 4.71 11.70 -9.63
C LEU A 33 5.95 12.61 -9.61
N MET A 34 7.03 12.18 -10.25
CA MET A 34 8.31 12.92 -10.26
C MET A 34 8.76 13.22 -11.69
N ASN A 35 9.18 14.45 -11.98
CA ASN A 35 9.74 14.79 -13.28
C ASN A 35 11.25 14.47 -13.37
N ASP A 36 11.82 14.67 -14.55
CA ASP A 36 13.23 14.49 -14.86
C ASP A 36 14.18 15.44 -14.08
N LYS A 37 13.66 16.51 -13.50
CA LYS A 37 14.40 17.45 -12.64
C LYS A 37 14.36 17.08 -11.15
N GLY A 38 13.63 16.03 -10.78
CA GLY A 38 13.47 15.58 -9.40
C GLY A 38 12.38 16.33 -8.62
N GLU A 39 11.56 17.14 -9.28
CA GLU A 39 10.40 17.80 -8.67
C GLU A 39 9.27 16.77 -8.54
N GLY A 40 8.83 16.54 -7.31
CA GLY A 40 7.86 15.50 -6.97
C GLY A 40 6.55 16.06 -6.45
N TYR A 41 5.45 15.48 -6.91
CA TYR A 41 4.11 15.72 -6.39
C TYR A 41 3.60 14.45 -5.71
N GLN A 42 3.27 14.57 -4.44
CA GLN A 42 2.58 13.51 -3.71
C GLN A 42 1.09 13.60 -4.07
N VAL A 43 0.59 12.56 -4.72
CA VAL A 43 -0.85 12.37 -4.89
C VAL A 43 -1.35 11.63 -3.67
N ILE A 44 -2.21 12.30 -2.90
CA ILE A 44 -2.92 11.64 -1.81
C ILE A 44 -3.91 10.66 -2.43
N ILE A 45 -3.70 9.36 -2.16
CA ILE A 45 -4.67 8.33 -2.49
C ILE A 45 -5.68 8.35 -1.35
N ASN A 46 -6.87 8.92 -1.57
CA ASN A 46 -7.91 8.99 -0.54
C ASN A 46 -8.16 7.60 0.06
N GLN A 47 -8.45 7.53 1.36
CA GLN A 47 -8.68 6.28 2.10
C GLN A 47 -9.78 5.40 1.48
N ASP A 48 -10.72 6.01 0.74
CA ASP A 48 -11.78 5.33 -0.03
C ASP A 48 -11.25 4.46 -1.18
N ASN A 49 -9.97 4.55 -1.53
CA ASN A 49 -9.32 3.76 -2.57
C ASN A 49 -8.51 2.57 -2.03
N ILE A 50 -8.55 2.35 -0.70
CA ILE A 50 -7.89 1.23 -0.03
C ILE A 50 -8.96 0.27 0.48
N PHE A 51 -9.13 -0.84 -0.22
CA PHE A 51 -10.09 -1.87 0.19
C PHE A 51 -9.35 -3.06 0.78
N ARG A 52 -9.62 -3.37 2.05
CA ARG A 52 -9.14 -4.57 2.71
C ARG A 52 -10.30 -5.54 2.88
N THR A 53 -10.14 -6.76 2.39
CA THR A 53 -11.10 -7.83 2.58
C THR A 53 -10.39 -9.04 3.18
N SER A 54 -10.95 -9.60 4.24
CA SER A 54 -10.52 -10.86 4.83
C SER A 54 -11.45 -11.96 4.35
N SER A 55 -10.88 -13.08 3.91
CA SER A 55 -11.63 -14.30 3.65
C SER A 55 -11.84 -15.12 4.93
N GLU A 56 -12.72 -16.13 4.88
CA GLU A 56 -12.97 -17.04 6.00
C GLU A 56 -11.74 -17.88 6.40
N ASP A 57 -10.79 -18.08 5.48
CA ASP A 57 -9.53 -18.80 5.77
C ASP A 57 -8.45 -17.92 6.43
N GLY A 58 -8.74 -16.62 6.61
CA GLY A 58 -7.84 -15.65 7.20
C GLY A 58 -6.88 -14.98 6.23
N SER A 59 -6.89 -15.32 4.94
CA SER A 59 -6.17 -14.55 3.91
C SER A 59 -6.76 -13.14 3.77
N LEU A 60 -5.89 -12.19 3.44
CA LEU A 60 -6.22 -10.77 3.34
C LEU A 60 -5.90 -10.27 1.94
N SER A 61 -6.87 -9.63 1.29
CA SER A 61 -6.64 -8.89 0.05
C SER A 61 -6.64 -7.39 0.37
N GLN A 62 -5.61 -6.68 -0.08
CA GLN A 62 -5.52 -5.22 -0.01
C GLN A 62 -5.40 -4.65 -1.42
N THR A 63 -6.43 -3.93 -1.84
CA THR A 63 -6.44 -3.13 -3.06
C THR A 63 -5.93 -1.73 -2.73
N VAL A 64 -4.95 -1.21 -3.48
CA VAL A 64 -4.63 0.23 -3.51
C VAL A 64 -4.88 0.72 -4.93
N THR A 65 -5.92 1.54 -5.09
CA THR A 65 -6.28 2.12 -6.38
C THR A 65 -5.75 3.54 -6.46
N VAL A 66 -5.11 3.91 -7.57
CA VAL A 66 -4.78 5.30 -7.85
C VAL A 66 -5.49 5.73 -9.11
N ASP A 67 -6.53 6.54 -8.88
CA ASP A 67 -7.25 7.18 -9.96
C ASP A 67 -6.80 8.64 -10.08
N LEU A 68 -6.05 8.95 -11.13
CA LEU A 68 -5.68 10.33 -11.50
C LEU A 68 -6.61 10.86 -12.61
N SER A 69 -7.83 10.32 -12.74
CA SER A 69 -8.82 10.77 -13.75
C SER A 69 -9.39 12.14 -13.46
N ASN A 70 -9.51 12.52 -12.17
CA ASN A 70 -10.18 13.74 -11.75
C ASN A 70 -9.16 14.78 -11.29
N ASP A 71 -9.05 15.83 -12.10
CA ASP A 71 -8.52 17.16 -11.86
C ASP A 71 -7.13 17.29 -11.22
N ASN A 72 -6.20 17.81 -12.02
CA ASN A 72 -4.97 18.48 -11.59
C ASN A 72 -3.76 17.62 -11.19
N LEU A 73 -3.52 16.44 -11.80
CA LEU A 73 -2.34 15.62 -11.46
C LEU A 73 -1.55 15.14 -12.69
N ILE A 74 -1.69 15.84 -13.82
CA ILE A 74 -1.20 15.41 -15.12
C ILE A 74 0.23 15.90 -15.39
N PRO A 75 1.08 15.10 -16.09
CA PRO A 75 2.35 15.56 -16.64
C PRO A 75 2.21 16.80 -17.52
N LEU A 76 2.92 17.87 -17.14
CA LEU A 76 2.98 19.13 -17.85
C LEU A 76 3.41 18.90 -19.32
N SER A 77 2.69 19.50 -20.27
CA SER A 77 3.22 19.73 -21.62
C SER A 77 4.48 20.60 -21.53
N ALA A 78 5.46 20.41 -22.43
CA ALA A 78 6.80 21.04 -22.43
C ALA A 78 6.88 22.59 -22.44
N GLY A 79 5.78 23.31 -22.21
CA GLY A 79 5.74 24.78 -22.13
C GLY A 79 4.90 25.33 -20.97
N LYS A 80 4.48 24.52 -19.99
CA LYS A 80 3.68 24.98 -18.84
C LYS A 80 4.53 25.05 -17.57
N TYR A 81 4.59 26.24 -16.95
CA TYR A 81 5.34 26.53 -15.72
C TYR A 81 4.55 26.10 -14.47
N GLU A 82 5.29 25.62 -13.47
CA GLU A 82 5.09 25.29 -12.03
C GLU A 82 3.70 25.25 -11.36
N THR A 83 2.65 25.90 -11.89
CA THR A 83 1.29 25.95 -11.29
C THR A 83 0.16 25.65 -12.27
N ALA A 84 0.47 25.41 -13.55
CA ALA A 84 -0.53 25.19 -14.60
C ALA A 84 -0.83 23.70 -14.79
N TRP A 85 -1.88 23.21 -14.15
CA TRP A 85 -2.38 21.85 -14.34
C TRP A 85 -2.99 21.64 -15.72
N ASP A 86 -2.86 20.42 -16.25
CA ASP A 86 -3.53 20.02 -17.49
C ASP A 86 -4.93 19.45 -17.18
N SER A 87 -5.92 19.75 -18.04
CA SER A 87 -7.31 19.32 -17.91
C SER A 87 -7.68 18.16 -18.86
N THR A 88 -6.71 17.63 -19.63
CA THR A 88 -6.96 16.63 -20.69
C THR A 88 -7.07 15.18 -20.22
N GLY A 89 -7.01 14.92 -18.90
CA GLY A 89 -7.03 13.58 -18.32
C GLY A 89 -5.65 12.89 -18.35
N GLY A 90 -5.26 12.26 -17.25
CA GLY A 90 -3.91 11.69 -17.07
C GLY A 90 -3.82 10.19 -17.35
N ILE A 91 -3.15 9.50 -16.42
CA ILE A 91 -3.02 8.05 -16.37
C ILE A 91 -3.83 7.50 -15.19
N PHE A 92 -4.56 6.41 -15.39
CA PHE A 92 -5.06 5.59 -14.30
C PHE A 92 -4.08 4.43 -14.08
N ALA A 93 -3.72 4.13 -12.83
CA ALA A 93 -2.90 2.97 -12.53
C ALA A 93 -3.28 2.36 -11.18
N ARG A 94 -3.34 1.03 -11.12
CA ARG A 94 -3.78 0.29 -9.94
C ARG A 94 -2.81 -0.83 -9.61
N THR A 95 -2.62 -1.06 -8.32
CA THR A 95 -1.88 -2.23 -7.80
C THR A 95 -2.66 -2.87 -6.66
N ASP A 96 -2.93 -4.16 -6.78
CA ASP A 96 -3.57 -4.98 -5.76
C ASP A 96 -2.55 -5.98 -5.21
N ILE A 97 -2.52 -6.12 -3.88
CA ILE A 97 -1.71 -7.14 -3.21
C ILE A 97 -2.63 -8.14 -2.52
N ASN A 98 -2.35 -9.43 -2.71
CA ASN A 98 -2.97 -10.51 -1.96
C ASN A 98 -1.95 -11.05 -0.97
N LEU A 99 -2.35 -11.10 0.29
CA LEU A 99 -1.54 -11.53 1.42
C LEU A 99 -2.12 -12.81 2.01
N ASP A 100 -1.25 -13.78 2.24
CA ASP A 100 -1.57 -14.92 3.09
C ASP A 100 -1.18 -14.59 4.53
N THR A 101 -1.89 -15.20 5.49
CA THR A 101 -1.62 -15.01 6.91
C THR A 101 -1.22 -16.30 7.59
N LYS A 102 -0.49 -16.17 8.71
CA LYS A 102 -0.14 -17.26 9.60
C LYS A 102 -0.17 -16.77 11.04
N SER A 103 -0.84 -17.52 11.92
CA SER A 103 -0.77 -17.27 13.36
C SER A 103 0.46 -17.95 13.97
N PHE A 104 1.24 -17.21 14.75
CA PHE A 104 2.38 -17.74 15.51
C PHE A 104 2.51 -17.01 16.84
N GLN A 105 2.49 -17.76 17.95
CA GLN A 105 2.61 -17.22 19.31
C GLN A 105 1.63 -16.06 19.63
N GLY A 106 0.41 -16.12 19.09
CA GLY A 106 -0.61 -15.08 19.28
C GLY A 106 -0.43 -13.82 18.41
N LEU A 107 0.57 -13.82 17.51
CA LEU A 107 0.79 -12.77 16.52
C LEU A 107 0.34 -13.24 15.13
N THR A 108 -0.09 -12.30 14.28
CA THR A 108 -0.42 -12.55 12.88
C THR A 108 0.75 -12.12 12.00
N LEU A 109 1.30 -13.05 11.24
CA LEU A 109 2.36 -12.81 10.26
C LEU A 109 1.77 -12.85 8.85
N TYR A 110 2.40 -12.15 7.92
CA TYR A 110 1.90 -11.90 6.57
C TYR A 110 2.94 -12.28 5.54
N ARG A 111 2.47 -12.75 4.39
CA ARG A 111 3.30 -13.04 3.22
C ARG A 111 2.58 -12.55 1.98
N VAL A 112 3.28 -11.86 1.11
CA VAL A 112 2.71 -11.53 -0.20
C VAL A 112 2.60 -12.80 -1.04
N ASN A 113 1.39 -13.15 -1.45
CA ASN A 113 1.11 -14.31 -2.31
C ASN A 113 1.15 -13.90 -3.79
N SER A 114 0.41 -12.85 -4.14
CA SER A 114 0.36 -12.34 -5.51
C SER A 114 0.17 -10.83 -5.54
N VAL A 115 0.60 -10.22 -6.63
CA VAL A 115 0.37 -8.81 -6.93
C VAL A 115 -0.21 -8.70 -8.34
N SER A 116 -1.31 -7.99 -8.48
CA SER A 116 -1.91 -7.67 -9.78
C SER A 116 -1.98 -6.16 -9.97
N GLY A 117 -2.14 -5.74 -11.21
CA GLY A 117 -2.25 -4.32 -11.52
C GLY A 117 -2.44 -4.08 -12.99
N TYR A 118 -2.80 -2.84 -13.32
CA TYR A 118 -2.92 -2.39 -14.70
C TYR A 118 -2.82 -0.87 -14.76
N TRP A 119 -2.66 -0.35 -15.97
CA TRP A 119 -2.78 1.07 -16.24
C TRP A 119 -3.57 1.33 -17.52
N THR A 120 -4.19 2.50 -17.59
CA THR A 120 -4.86 2.99 -18.80
C THR A 120 -4.65 4.50 -18.94
N PHE A 121 -4.84 5.00 -20.16
CA PHE A 121 -4.71 6.41 -20.47
C PHE A 121 -6.08 7.03 -20.71
N TYR A 122 -6.25 8.25 -20.22
CA TYR A 122 -7.33 9.12 -20.66
C TYR A 122 -6.89 10.01 -21.84
N ASP A 123 -5.58 10.25 -21.98
CA ASP A 123 -4.96 10.96 -23.09
C ASP A 123 -4.07 10.04 -23.95
N SER A 124 -4.43 9.89 -25.23
CA SER A 124 -3.71 9.05 -26.20
C SER A 124 -2.32 9.56 -26.61
N SER A 125 -1.96 10.80 -26.24
CA SER A 125 -0.62 11.35 -26.48
C SER A 125 0.42 10.91 -25.44
N LEU A 126 -0.02 10.25 -24.36
CA LEU A 126 0.85 9.66 -23.36
C LEU A 126 1.44 8.34 -23.85
N THR A 127 2.70 8.10 -23.49
CA THR A 127 3.35 6.79 -23.65
C THR A 127 3.90 6.31 -22.32
N VAL A 128 3.92 4.99 -22.13
CA VAL A 128 4.51 4.36 -20.95
C VAL A 128 5.69 3.49 -21.34
N SER A 129 6.73 3.56 -20.53
CA SER A 129 7.91 2.71 -20.62
C SER A 129 8.38 2.29 -19.23
N ASN A 130 9.32 1.34 -19.20
CA ASN A 130 10.00 0.88 -18.00
C ASN A 130 9.08 0.52 -16.81
N PRO A 131 8.01 -0.27 -17.01
CA PRO A 131 7.23 -0.77 -15.89
C PRO A 131 8.12 -1.61 -14.98
N TYR A 132 8.13 -1.28 -13.70
CA TYR A 132 8.95 -1.91 -12.67
C TYR A 132 8.06 -2.31 -11.49
N LEU A 133 8.14 -3.57 -11.09
CA LEU A 133 7.41 -4.09 -9.95
C LEU A 133 8.39 -4.79 -9.00
N LEU A 134 8.45 -4.33 -7.76
CA LEU A 134 9.19 -4.96 -6.68
C LEU A 134 8.21 -5.51 -5.65
N ILE A 135 8.26 -6.80 -5.39
CA ILE A 135 7.43 -7.48 -4.39
C ILE A 135 8.33 -7.87 -3.22
N LYS A 136 7.88 -7.64 -1.98
CA LYS A 136 8.67 -7.88 -0.76
C LYS A 136 7.85 -8.55 0.35
N THR A 137 8.51 -9.43 1.08
CA THR A 137 8.11 -9.89 2.41
C THR A 137 9.38 -9.92 3.27
N VAL A 138 9.62 -8.81 3.96
CA VAL A 138 10.82 -8.57 4.77
C VAL A 138 10.41 -8.18 6.18
N GLY A 139 11.02 -8.80 7.20
CA GLY A 139 10.76 -8.48 8.60
C GLY A 139 11.06 -9.66 9.54
N PRO A 140 10.82 -9.48 10.86
CA PRO A 140 10.86 -10.58 11.82
C PRO A 140 9.89 -11.70 11.41
N SER A 141 10.26 -12.97 11.60
CA SER A 141 9.45 -14.13 11.23
C SER A 141 9.47 -15.19 12.32
N ASP A 142 8.62 -16.21 12.18
CA ASP A 142 8.58 -17.39 13.06
C ASP A 142 9.86 -18.23 13.01
N VAL A 143 10.67 -18.08 11.96
CA VAL A 143 11.91 -18.83 11.71
C VAL A 143 13.14 -17.92 11.64
N GLY A 144 13.12 -16.77 12.31
CA GLY A 144 14.20 -15.78 12.29
C GLY A 144 13.79 -14.54 11.49
N ALA A 145 14.44 -14.27 10.35
CA ALA A 145 14.05 -13.16 9.47
C ALA A 145 13.48 -13.66 8.13
N ALA A 146 12.36 -13.05 7.72
CA ALA A 146 11.92 -13.05 6.34
C ALA A 146 12.72 -11.99 5.57
N ASN A 147 13.29 -12.38 4.44
CA ASN A 147 14.04 -11.50 3.55
C ASN A 147 13.85 -11.98 2.11
N GLU A 148 12.59 -12.01 1.68
CA GLU A 148 12.22 -12.47 0.35
C GLU A 148 11.76 -11.27 -0.48
N GLN A 149 12.35 -11.13 -1.66
CA GLN A 149 12.00 -10.08 -2.61
C GLN A 149 12.18 -10.56 -4.04
N VAL A 150 11.37 -10.03 -4.97
CA VAL A 150 11.47 -10.34 -6.39
C VAL A 150 11.11 -9.12 -7.22
N VAL A 151 11.78 -8.97 -8.36
CA VAL A 151 11.56 -7.89 -9.32
C VAL A 151 10.95 -8.45 -10.59
N TYR A 152 9.95 -7.74 -11.13
CA TYR A 152 9.34 -7.99 -12.43
C TYR A 152 9.32 -6.71 -13.26
N TYR A 153 9.28 -6.91 -14.57
CA TYR A 153 9.04 -5.85 -15.56
C TYR A 153 7.75 -6.18 -16.32
N PRO A 154 6.58 -5.94 -15.71
CA PRO A 154 5.32 -6.43 -16.26
C PRO A 154 4.90 -5.67 -17.52
N SER A 155 4.19 -6.35 -18.42
CA SER A 155 3.37 -5.68 -19.43
C SER A 155 2.13 -5.05 -18.78
N ASN A 156 1.36 -4.26 -19.54
CA ASN A 156 0.07 -3.78 -19.06
C ASN A 156 -0.85 -4.96 -18.70
N ASN A 157 -1.69 -4.76 -17.68
CA ASN A 157 -2.58 -5.76 -17.08
C ASN A 157 -1.83 -7.04 -16.68
N PHE A 158 -1.35 -7.09 -15.45
CA PHE A 158 -0.49 -8.14 -14.97
C PHE A 158 -1.01 -8.80 -13.70
N THR A 159 -0.54 -10.02 -13.49
CA THR A 159 -0.60 -10.73 -12.21
C THR A 159 0.73 -11.47 -12.03
N ARG A 160 1.34 -11.35 -10.86
CA ARG A 160 2.63 -11.96 -10.51
C ARG A 160 2.52 -12.62 -9.15
N TYR A 161 2.94 -13.88 -9.07
CA TYR A 161 3.00 -14.64 -7.84
C TYR A 161 4.41 -14.54 -7.27
N SER A 162 4.52 -14.29 -5.96
CA SER A 162 5.83 -14.08 -5.32
C SER A 162 6.66 -15.36 -5.23
N GLY A 163 5.99 -16.51 -5.06
CA GLY A 163 6.64 -17.79 -4.74
C GLY A 163 7.30 -17.81 -3.34
N PHE A 164 7.01 -16.84 -2.49
CA PHE A 164 7.63 -16.71 -1.17
C PHE A 164 7.20 -17.82 -0.22
N SER A 165 8.07 -18.17 0.70
CA SER A 165 7.87 -19.27 1.65
C SER A 165 7.74 -18.81 3.10
N LYS A 166 8.24 -17.60 3.41
CA LYS A 166 8.28 -17.05 4.77
C LYS A 166 7.19 -16.00 4.98
N TYR A 167 6.78 -15.87 6.23
CA TYR A 167 5.86 -14.84 6.69
C TYR A 167 6.61 -13.85 7.57
N ALA A 168 6.26 -12.57 7.48
CA ALA A 168 6.85 -11.50 8.27
C ALA A 168 5.81 -10.89 9.22
N LEU A 169 6.25 -10.52 10.42
CA LEU A 169 5.47 -9.77 11.38
C LEU A 169 5.44 -8.29 10.98
N PRO A 170 4.26 -7.67 10.80
CA PRO A 170 4.15 -6.24 10.52
C PRO A 170 4.74 -5.43 11.68
N SER A 171 5.72 -4.59 11.37
CA SER A 171 6.42 -3.75 12.34
C SER A 171 7.12 -2.60 11.61
N SER A 172 7.62 -1.61 12.36
CA SER A 172 8.36 -0.46 11.79
C SER A 172 9.62 -0.82 11.00
N TYR A 173 10.09 -2.07 11.08
CA TYR A 173 11.25 -2.57 10.36
C TYR A 173 10.87 -3.53 9.22
N SER A 174 9.58 -3.69 8.94
CA SER A 174 9.07 -4.63 7.94
C SER A 174 8.66 -3.93 6.65
N SER A 175 8.70 -4.68 5.56
CA SER A 175 8.23 -4.26 4.25
C SER A 175 7.52 -5.45 3.62
N ILE A 176 6.19 -5.41 3.67
CA ILE A 176 5.31 -6.49 3.21
C ILE A 176 4.37 -5.88 2.18
N GLY A 177 4.53 -6.23 0.91
CA GLY A 177 3.72 -5.66 -0.16
C GLY A 177 4.49 -5.49 -1.46
N ALA A 178 4.19 -4.43 -2.18
CA ALA A 178 4.73 -4.15 -3.48
C ALA A 178 5.04 -2.66 -3.70
N TYR A 179 5.99 -2.40 -4.59
CA TYR A 179 6.24 -1.10 -5.18
C TYR A 179 6.14 -1.25 -6.68
N PHE A 180 5.18 -0.56 -7.28
CA PHE A 180 5.01 -0.51 -8.72
C PHE A 180 5.40 0.88 -9.22
N SER A 181 6.16 0.97 -10.31
CA SER A 181 6.46 2.23 -10.97
C SER A 181 6.47 2.10 -12.47
N LEU A 182 6.26 3.23 -13.14
CA LEU A 182 6.30 3.33 -14.59
C LEU A 182 6.80 4.71 -15.00
N SER A 183 7.44 4.79 -16.17
CA SER A 183 7.81 6.05 -16.80
C SER A 183 6.70 6.48 -17.76
N ILE A 184 6.34 7.76 -17.74
CA ILE A 184 5.32 8.39 -18.57
C ILE A 184 6.01 9.47 -19.40
N SER A 185 5.76 9.52 -20.70
CA SER A 185 6.25 10.62 -21.53
C SER A 185 5.17 11.24 -22.41
N ARG A 186 5.28 12.56 -22.62
CA ARG A 186 4.39 13.36 -23.47
C ARG A 186 5.13 14.56 -24.03
N SER A 187 5.13 14.74 -25.35
CA SER A 187 5.66 15.95 -26.01
C SER A 187 7.04 16.42 -25.50
N GLY A 188 7.92 15.47 -25.17
CA GLY A 188 9.29 15.74 -24.68
C GLY A 188 9.45 15.87 -23.16
N THR A 189 8.38 15.78 -22.36
CA THR A 189 8.48 15.67 -20.89
C THR A 189 8.43 14.22 -20.45
N ASN A 190 9.20 13.89 -19.41
CA ASN A 190 9.29 12.56 -18.82
C ASN A 190 8.99 12.62 -17.33
N TRP A 191 8.18 11.66 -16.87
CA TRP A 191 7.73 11.56 -15.50
C TRP A 191 7.82 10.12 -15.02
N THR A 192 8.00 9.92 -13.73
CA THR A 192 7.91 8.60 -13.09
C THR A 192 6.74 8.61 -12.14
N LEU A 193 5.80 7.69 -12.36
CA LEU A 193 4.73 7.38 -11.41
C LEU A 193 5.21 6.24 -10.51
N SER A 194 5.10 6.42 -9.20
CA SER A 194 5.40 5.43 -8.18
C SER A 194 4.18 5.14 -7.34
N LEU A 195 3.91 3.86 -7.11
CA LEU A 195 2.73 3.30 -6.45
C LEU A 195 3.20 2.28 -5.40
N PRO A 196 3.66 2.75 -4.23
CA PRO A 196 3.84 1.87 -3.08
C PRO A 196 2.49 1.33 -2.61
N ASN A 197 2.43 0.04 -2.35
CA ASN A 197 1.30 -0.66 -1.73
C ASN A 197 1.89 -1.64 -0.71
N TYR A 198 2.07 -1.17 0.52
CA TYR A 198 2.59 -1.93 1.65
C TYR A 198 1.54 -2.12 2.74
N TYR A 199 1.76 -3.13 3.57
CA TYR A 199 0.95 -3.53 4.72
C TYR A 199 1.74 -3.38 6.03
#